data_AF-A0A945I181-F1
#
_entry.id   AF-A0A945I181-F1
#
_cell.length_a   1.000
_cell.length_b   1.000
_cell.length_c   1.000
_cell.angle_alpha   90.00
_cell.angle_beta   90.00
_cell.angle_gamma   90.00
#
_symmetry.space_group_name_H-M   'P 1'
#
loop_
_entity.id
_entity.type
_entity.pdbx_description
1 polymer ?
#
loop_
_entity_poly.entity_id
_entity_poly.type
_entity_poly.pdbx_seq_one_letter_code
_entity_poly.pdbx_strand_id
1 'polypeptide(L)'
;MNGIKVKLFFSLALSLFLTVVSCDRSNHDIHMESFVADTHNDILLRAMEGEDILSFHQEAQSDLEKFKLGGVDLQVFSIWVSPS
;
A
#
# COMPACT_ATOMS: atom_id res chain seq x y z
N MET A 1 49.73 12.01 8.49
CA MET A 1 48.77 12.19 7.38
C MET A 1 48.63 13.68 7.10
N ASN A 2 48.70 14.12 5.83
CA ASN A 2 48.51 15.55 5.48
C ASN A 2 47.14 16.07 5.93
N GLY A 3 47.08 17.29 6.48
CA GLY A 3 45.84 17.90 6.96
C GLY A 3 44.73 18.01 5.89
N ILE A 4 45.11 18.08 4.62
CA ILE A 4 44.18 18.03 3.47
C ILE A 4 43.48 16.66 3.37
N LYS A 5 44.21 15.56 3.58
CA LYS A 5 43.63 14.19 3.55
C LYS A 5 42.67 13.96 4.73
N VAL A 6 42.96 14.55 5.88
CA VAL A 6 42.08 14.48 7.07
C VAL A 6 40.78 15.26 6.85
N LYS A 7 40.85 16.47 6.30
CA LYS A 7 39.65 17.28 5.97
C LYS A 7 38.79 16.60 4.90
N LEU A 8 39.41 16.03 3.86
CA LEU A 8 38.70 15.30 2.81
C LEU A 8 38.01 14.05 3.38
N PHE A 9 38.70 13.28 4.23
CA PHE A 9 38.13 12.11 4.89
C PHE A 9 36.93 12.48 5.77
N PHE A 10 37.05 13.56 6.55
CA PHE A 10 35.97 14.05 7.40
C PHE A 10 34.77 14.55 6.58
N SER A 11 35.02 15.24 5.46
CA SER A 11 33.97 15.69 4.53
C SER A 11 33.24 14.51 3.88
N LEU A 12 33.96 13.45 3.47
CA LEU A 12 33.34 12.24 2.92
C LEU A 12 32.53 11.50 3.98
N ALA A 13 33.06 11.37 5.19
CA ALA A 13 32.36 10.73 6.30
C ALA A 13 31.08 11.49 6.68
N LEU A 14 31.13 12.82 6.67
CA LEU A 14 29.95 13.67 6.94
C LEU A 14 28.91 13.56 5.82
N SER A 15 29.33 13.58 4.55
CA SER A 15 28.43 13.38 3.41
C SER A 15 27.75 12.01 3.46
N LEU A 16 28.49 10.95 3.81
CA LEU A 16 27.96 9.60 3.96
C LEU A 16 26.99 9.52 5.14
N PHE A 17 27.31 10.15 6.27
CA PHE A 17 26.44 10.23 7.43
C PHE A 17 25.10 10.92 7.10
N LEU A 18 25.11 12.00 6.32
CA LEU A 18 23.88 12.69 5.91
C LEU A 18 22.97 11.83 5.03
N THR A 19 23.51 10.90 4.23
CA THR A 19 22.69 9.99 3.41
C THR A 19 22.01 8.87 4.20
N VAL A 20 22.52 8.48 5.37
CA VAL A 20 21.89 7.44 6.22
C VAL A 20 20.81 8.00 7.15
N VAL A 21 20.75 9.32 7.33
CA VAL A 21 19.76 9.99 8.20
C VAL A 21 18.55 10.53 7.41
N SER A 22 18.42 10.19 6.12
CA SER A 22 17.20 10.50 5.39
C SER A 22 16.02 9.74 5.99
N CYS A 23 15.08 10.48 6.60
CA CYS A 23 13.83 9.95 7.10
C CYS A 23 12.86 9.76 5.92
N ASP A 24 12.99 8.62 5.24
CA ASP A 24 12.00 8.18 4.27
C ASP A 24 10.87 7.47 5.01
N ARG A 25 9.62 7.83 4.72
CA ARG A 25 8.46 7.11 5.25
C ARG A 25 8.18 5.96 4.30
N SER A 26 8.01 4.75 4.83
CA SER A 26 7.60 3.64 4.00
C SER A 26 6.26 3.96 3.34
N ASN A 27 6.13 3.68 2.03
CA ASN A 27 4.85 3.77 1.33
C ASN A 27 3.77 2.92 2.03
N HIS A 28 4.17 1.81 2.66
CA HIS A 28 3.27 0.99 3.45
C HIS A 28 2.71 1.76 4.65
N ASP A 29 3.54 2.50 5.38
CA ASP A 29 3.10 3.27 6.55
C ASP A 29 2.15 4.39 6.15
N ILE A 30 2.47 5.09 5.06
CA ILE A 30 1.59 6.14 4.50
C ILE A 30 0.24 5.55 4.11
N HIS A 31 0.25 4.41 3.42
CA HIS A 31 -0.96 3.71 2.99
C HIS A 31 -1.83 3.28 4.18
N MET A 32 -1.24 2.62 5.17
CA MET A 32 -1.97 2.10 6.33
C MET A 32 -2.44 3.18 7.31
N GLU A 33 -1.88 4.38 7.26
CA GLU A 33 -2.35 5.55 8.02
C GLU A 33 -3.38 6.40 7.27
N SER A 34 -3.55 6.18 5.97
CA SER A 34 -4.51 6.90 5.14
C SER A 34 -5.90 6.27 5.22
N PHE A 35 -6.95 7.07 4.95
CA PHE A 35 -8.30 6.54 4.75
C PHE A 35 -8.48 6.16 3.29
N VAL A 36 -8.57 4.86 3.00
CA VAL A 36 -8.67 4.35 1.63
C VAL A 36 -10.14 4.06 1.29
N ALA A 37 -10.66 4.81 0.32
CA ALA A 37 -12.00 4.66 -0.20
C ALA A 37 -11.96 4.18 -1.66
N ASP A 38 -12.36 2.93 -1.90
CA ASP A 38 -12.58 2.40 -3.24
C ASP A 38 -14.05 2.66 -3.65
N THR A 39 -14.23 3.29 -4.80
CA THR A 39 -15.55 3.74 -5.26
C THR A 39 -16.24 2.79 -6.24
N HIS A 40 -15.62 1.67 -6.64
CA HIS A 40 -16.18 0.76 -7.62
C HIS A 40 -15.56 -0.64 -7.57
N ASN A 41 -16.33 -1.63 -7.10
CA ASN A 41 -15.91 -3.03 -7.07
C ASN A 41 -17.09 -3.99 -7.31
N ASP A 42 -16.93 -4.86 -8.31
CA ASP A 42 -17.95 -5.81 -8.78
C ASP A 42 -18.03 -7.10 -7.94
N ILE A 43 -17.31 -7.22 -6.82
CA ILE A 43 -17.31 -8.41 -5.97
C ILE A 43 -18.72 -8.81 -5.49
N LEU A 44 -19.64 -7.85 -5.40
CA LEU A 44 -21.03 -8.11 -5.04
C LEU A 44 -21.76 -8.99 -6.09
N LEU A 45 -21.38 -8.93 -7.37
CA LEU A 45 -21.93 -9.81 -8.40
C LEU A 45 -21.59 -11.28 -8.11
N ARG A 46 -20.38 -11.57 -7.63
CA ARG A 46 -19.98 -12.94 -7.25
C ARG A 46 -20.78 -13.45 -6.05
N ALA A 47 -21.03 -12.58 -5.06
CA ALA A 47 -21.92 -12.91 -3.95
C ALA A 47 -23.35 -13.19 -4.41
N MET A 48 -23.85 -12.46 -5.43
CA MET A 48 -25.16 -12.71 -6.03
C MET A 48 -25.22 -14.05 -6.79
N GLU A 49 -24.08 -14.54 -7.28
CA GLU A 49 -23.93 -15.88 -7.88
C GLU A 49 -23.78 -17.00 -6.82
N GLY A 50 -23.74 -16.64 -5.54
CA GLY A 50 -23.68 -17.59 -4.42
C GLY A 50 -22.27 -17.87 -3.88
N GLU A 51 -21.26 -17.12 -4.33
CA GLU A 51 -19.90 -17.26 -3.80
C GLU A 51 -19.74 -16.60 -2.43
N ASP A 52 -18.87 -17.14 -1.59
CA ASP A 52 -18.48 -16.52 -0.32
C ASP A 52 -17.42 -15.44 -0.56
N ILE A 53 -17.79 -14.20 -0.25
CA ILE A 53 -16.91 -13.02 -0.34
C ILE A 53 -16.41 -12.54 1.03
N LEU A 54 -16.77 -13.23 2.12
CA LEU A 54 -16.42 -12.87 3.49
C LEU A 54 -15.13 -13.53 3.97
N SER A 55 -14.71 -14.61 3.32
CA SER A 55 -13.47 -15.34 3.58
C SER A 55 -12.48 -15.20 2.41
N PHE A 56 -11.23 -15.60 2.62
CA PHE A 56 -10.22 -15.57 1.58
C PHE A 56 -10.63 -16.41 0.36
N HIS A 57 -10.76 -15.76 -0.79
CA HIS A 57 -11.15 -16.42 -2.02
C HIS A 57 -10.02 -16.35 -3.05
N GLN A 58 -9.26 -17.43 -3.22
CA GLN A 58 -8.02 -17.45 -4.01
C GLN A 58 -8.18 -16.85 -5.42
N GLU A 59 -9.28 -17.16 -6.11
CA GLU A 59 -9.51 -16.78 -7.51
C GLU A 59 -10.17 -15.39 -7.68
N ALA A 60 -10.57 -14.74 -6.58
CA ALA A 60 -11.17 -13.41 -6.64
C ALA A 60 -10.13 -12.32 -6.39
N GLN A 61 -10.25 -11.16 -7.02
CA GLN A 61 -9.33 -10.04 -6.77
C GLN A 61 -9.60 -9.37 -5.42
N SER A 62 -10.85 -9.39 -4.99
CA SER A 62 -11.34 -8.81 -3.74
C SER A 62 -12.11 -9.86 -2.95
N ASP A 63 -11.97 -9.78 -1.63
CA ASP A 63 -12.80 -10.42 -0.62
C ASP A 63 -12.58 -9.64 0.69
N LEU A 64 -13.39 -9.92 1.72
CA LEU A 64 -13.31 -9.20 2.99
C LEU A 64 -11.95 -9.34 3.67
N GLU A 65 -11.26 -10.48 3.54
CA GLU A 65 -9.93 -10.66 4.12
C GLU A 65 -8.88 -9.84 3.38
N LYS A 66 -8.96 -9.78 2.04
CA LYS A 66 -8.08 -8.95 1.21
C LYS A 66 -8.32 -7.46 1.41
N PHE A 67 -9.56 -7.01 1.62
CA PHE A 67 -9.82 -5.61 1.95
C PHE A 67 -9.16 -5.21 3.27
N LYS A 68 -9.24 -6.08 4.29
CA LYS A 68 -8.57 -5.85 5.58
C LYS A 68 -7.05 -5.87 5.43
N LEU A 69 -6.50 -6.85 4.72
CA LEU A 69 -5.06 -6.97 4.48
C LEU A 69 -4.52 -5.79 3.65
N GLY A 70 -5.30 -5.34 2.67
CA GLY A 70 -4.98 -4.23 1.79
C GLY A 70 -5.27 -2.85 2.38
N GLY A 71 -5.81 -2.75 3.60
CA GLY A 71 -6.10 -1.47 4.26
C GLY A 71 -7.17 -0.65 3.56
N VAL A 72 -8.27 -1.27 3.10
CA VAL A 72 -9.42 -0.56 2.52
C VAL A 72 -10.45 -0.28 3.62
N ASP A 73 -10.70 1.00 3.91
CA ASP A 73 -11.63 1.44 4.97
C ASP A 73 -13.08 1.54 4.47
N LEU A 74 -13.26 1.95 3.21
CA LEU A 74 -14.56 2.10 2.58
C LEU A 74 -14.55 1.46 1.19
N GLN A 75 -15.52 0.59 0.96
CA GLN A 75 -15.77 -0.01 -0.35
C GLN A 75 -17.20 0.33 -0.80
N VAL A 76 -17.32 1.01 -1.93
CA VAL A 76 -18.59 1.13 -2.65
C VAL A 76 -18.72 -0.08 -3.58
N PHE A 77 -19.78 -0.86 -3.39
CA PHE A 77 -20.08 -1.99 -4.25
C PHE A 77 -20.86 -1.53 -5.47
N SER A 78 -20.41 -1.91 -6.67
CA SER A 78 -21.17 -1.70 -7.89
C SER A 78 -22.31 -2.71 -7.98
N ILE A 79 -23.50 -2.22 -8.31
CA ILE A 79 -24.62 -3.04 -8.77
C ILE A 79 -24.70 -2.81 -10.26
N TRP A 80 -24.11 -3.73 -11.01
CA TRP A 80 -24.15 -3.69 -12.47
C TRP A 80 -25.35 -4.48 -13.00
N VAL A 81 -26.03 -3.92 -13.99
CA VAL A 81 -27.15 -4.55 -14.71
C VAL A 81 -26.80 -4.55 -16.19
N SER A 82 -26.90 -5.71 -16.84
CA SER A 82 -26.67 -5.84 -18.27
C SER A 82 -27.67 -4.98 -19.08
N PRO A 83 -27.24 -4.30 -20.15
CA PRO A 83 -28.14 -3.52 -21.01
C PRO A 83 -29.03 -4.38 -21.93
N SER A 84 -28.90 -5.71 -21.88
CA SER A 84 -29.60 -6.69 -22.74
C SER A 84 -30.73 -7.40 -22.01
#